data_AF-M5R9Y5-F1
#
_entry.id   AF-M5R9Y5-F1
#
_cell.length_a   1.000
_cell.length_b   1.000
_cell.length_c   1.000
_cell.angle_alpha   90.00
_cell.angle_beta   90.00
_cell.angle_gamma   90.00
#
_symmetry.space_group_name_H-M   'P 1'
#
loop_
_entity.id
_entity.type
_entity.pdbx_description
1 polymer ?
#
loop_
_entity_poly.entity_id
_entity_poly.type
_entity_poly.pdbx_seq_one_letter_code
_entity_poly.pdbx_strand_id
1 'polypeptide(L)'
;MGQIDTFDPKRQGDPAARKAGAYYRSVDTAVPGVQVCEHLQQLAPLMDHVTAVRSVHHEVIDEHAAATNRMHTGRAVTGTVLYPSLGSIIANQRGAASDGAPPYVLIGYPNVTRGPGFLGANSGYLYLTDTSQGPAGLSRPAEITDQRQSRRERFLASIGDDAAKINDHRVRDYQDAIKQSLKLSGPDFNRAFQLTQEPDRLRNRYGGEFGQRCLLSRRLVERGVRFIEVSHNLNFLNGAGWDV
;
A
#
# COMPACT_ATOMS: atom_id res chain seq x y z
N MET A 1 8.50 16.28 10.68
CA MET A 1 9.05 16.90 9.45
C MET A 1 7.90 17.09 8.47
N GLY A 2 7.63 18.32 8.04
CA GLY A 2 6.46 18.63 7.21
C GLY A 2 6.73 18.58 5.70
N GLN A 3 5.70 18.83 4.88
CA GLN A 3 5.86 19.02 3.43
C GLN A 3 6.90 20.11 3.12
N ILE A 4 6.84 21.22 3.86
CA ILE A 4 7.71 22.38 3.70
C ILE A 4 9.19 22.10 4.00
N ASP A 5 9.48 20.94 4.60
CA ASP A 5 10.83 20.50 4.89
C ASP A 5 11.30 19.40 3.92
N THR A 6 10.41 18.53 3.46
CA THR A 6 10.75 17.26 2.77
C THR A 6 11.00 17.42 1.28
N PHE A 7 9.95 17.24 0.48
CA PHE A 7 10.00 17.22 -0.98
C PHE A 7 9.77 18.59 -1.60
N ASP A 8 9.41 19.61 -0.81
CA ASP A 8 9.30 21.01 -1.22
C ASP A 8 9.94 21.92 -0.17
N PRO A 9 11.27 21.80 0.06
CA PRO A 9 11.94 22.57 1.10
C PRO A 9 11.78 24.07 0.80
N LYS A 10 11.11 24.79 1.69
CA LYS A 10 11.08 26.25 1.64
C LYS A 10 12.44 26.79 2.08
N ARG A 11 12.68 28.09 1.84
CA ARG A 11 13.89 28.76 2.34
C ARG A 11 14.05 28.49 3.83
N GLN A 12 15.28 28.25 4.29
CA GLN A 12 15.54 27.96 5.69
C GLN A 12 15.06 29.13 6.57
N GLY A 13 14.20 28.79 7.54
CA GLY A 13 13.69 29.70 8.55
C GLY A 13 14.70 29.93 9.67
N ASP A 14 14.34 30.84 10.56
CA ASP A 14 15.07 31.11 11.79
C ASP A 14 14.04 31.48 12.88
N PRO A 15 13.71 30.54 13.79
CA PRO A 15 12.76 30.78 14.86
C PRO A 15 13.19 31.92 15.79
N ALA A 16 14.48 32.08 16.07
CA ALA A 16 15.00 33.13 16.94
C ALA A 16 14.81 34.52 16.31
N ALA A 17 15.00 34.62 15.00
CA ALA A 17 14.75 35.84 14.22
C ALA A 17 13.30 35.97 13.70
N ARG A 18 12.38 35.07 14.09
CA ARG A 18 10.98 35.00 13.60
C ARG A 18 10.86 34.95 12.07
N LYS A 19 11.84 34.35 11.40
CA LYS A 19 11.84 34.17 9.95
C LYS A 19 11.15 32.84 9.61
N ALA A 20 9.99 32.93 8.97
CA ALA A 20 9.26 31.76 8.49
C ALA A 20 10.06 30.99 7.41
N GLY A 21 9.99 29.66 7.44
CA GLY A 21 10.72 28.81 6.50
C GLY A 21 10.78 27.35 6.94
N ALA A 22 11.53 26.55 6.17
CA ALA A 22 11.85 25.17 6.54
C ALA A 22 12.74 25.14 7.78
N TYR A 23 12.61 24.09 8.59
CA TYR A 23 13.44 23.90 9.76
C TYR A 23 14.84 23.36 9.40
N TYR A 24 14.89 22.53 8.36
CA TYR A 24 16.11 21.84 7.92
C TYR A 24 16.72 22.51 6.70
N ARG A 25 18.02 22.27 6.47
CA ARG A 25 18.69 22.72 5.24
C ARG A 25 18.23 21.88 4.06
N SER A 26 18.35 22.44 2.86
CA SER A 26 18.15 21.73 1.61
C SER A 26 19.47 21.27 1.00
N VAL A 27 19.41 20.21 0.20
CA VAL A 27 20.51 19.69 -0.60
C VAL A 27 20.09 19.60 -2.07
N ASP A 28 21.05 19.78 -2.96
CA ASP A 28 20.84 19.61 -4.40
C ASP A 28 20.63 18.13 -4.74
N THR A 29 19.91 17.90 -5.84
CA THR A 29 19.54 16.56 -6.31
C THR A 29 20.16 16.27 -7.67
N ALA A 30 19.96 15.06 -8.18
CA ALA A 30 20.34 14.70 -9.55
C ALA A 30 19.68 15.58 -10.63
N VAL A 31 18.57 16.27 -10.30
CA VAL A 31 17.85 17.15 -11.22
C VAL A 31 18.23 18.62 -10.94
N PRO A 32 18.82 19.35 -11.91
CA PRO A 32 19.23 20.74 -11.72
C PRO A 32 18.08 21.64 -11.25
N GLY A 33 18.33 22.44 -10.22
CA GLY A 33 17.34 23.37 -9.65
C GLY A 33 16.29 22.71 -8.74
N VAL A 34 16.34 21.39 -8.57
CA VAL A 34 15.47 20.66 -7.62
C VAL A 34 16.26 20.34 -6.36
N GLN A 35 15.70 20.70 -5.21
CA GLN A 35 16.25 20.44 -3.90
C GLN A 35 15.29 19.64 -3.02
N VAL A 36 15.84 18.92 -2.04
CA VAL A 36 15.13 18.17 -0.99
C VAL A 36 15.78 18.42 0.38
N CYS A 37 15.13 18.01 1.47
CA CYS A 37 15.69 18.04 2.83
C CYS A 37 17.08 17.39 2.91
N GLU A 38 17.98 17.91 3.76
CA GLU A 38 19.27 17.27 4.06
C GLU A 38 19.13 15.83 4.61
N HIS A 39 18.01 15.51 5.26
CA HIS A 39 17.70 14.16 5.73
C HIS A 39 17.32 13.17 4.61
N LEU A 40 17.08 13.67 3.39
CA LEU A 40 16.82 12.88 2.18
C LEU A 40 18.07 12.75 1.29
N GLN A 41 19.27 12.93 1.84
CA GLN A 41 20.54 12.86 1.10
C GLN A 41 20.74 11.58 0.27
N GLN A 42 20.22 10.43 0.73
CA GLN A 42 20.32 9.17 -0.02
C GLN A 42 19.31 9.07 -1.18
N LEU A 43 18.24 9.86 -1.13
CA LEU A 43 17.23 9.96 -2.18
C LEU A 43 17.58 11.05 -3.20
N ALA A 44 18.26 12.11 -2.79
CA ALA A 44 18.70 13.20 -3.67
C ALA A 44 19.36 12.74 -4.99
N PRO A 45 20.29 11.76 -5.02
CA PRO A 45 20.87 11.28 -6.27
C PRO A 45 19.93 10.42 -7.13
N LEU A 46 18.73 10.07 -6.64
CA LEU A 46 17.73 9.25 -7.33
C LEU A 46 16.52 10.06 -7.79
N MET A 47 16.57 11.40 -7.66
CA MET A 47 15.42 12.26 -7.94
C MET A 47 15.04 12.33 -9.42
N ASP A 48 15.92 11.91 -10.34
CA ASP A 48 15.62 11.70 -11.76
C ASP A 48 14.63 10.54 -12.00
N HIS A 49 14.47 9.65 -11.02
CA HIS A 49 13.44 8.59 -11.00
C HIS A 49 12.18 8.97 -10.23
N VAL A 50 12.09 10.18 -9.67
CA VAL A 50 11.00 10.61 -8.80
C VAL A 50 10.16 11.69 -9.46
N THR A 51 8.84 11.49 -9.53
CA THR A 51 7.90 12.56 -9.87
C THR A 51 7.33 13.15 -8.57
N ALA A 52 7.85 14.30 -8.14
CA ALA A 52 7.34 15.00 -6.97
C ALA A 52 6.07 15.81 -7.32
N VAL A 53 4.96 15.53 -6.64
CA VAL A 53 3.72 16.31 -6.78
C VAL A 53 3.62 17.30 -5.61
N ARG A 54 3.94 18.57 -5.86
CA ARG A 54 3.97 19.64 -4.85
C ARG A 54 2.69 20.49 -4.78
N SER A 55 1.71 20.16 -5.62
CA SER A 55 0.46 20.91 -5.78
C SER A 55 -0.71 20.34 -4.96
N VAL A 56 -0.48 19.35 -4.10
CA VAL A 56 -1.55 18.75 -3.27
C VAL A 56 -1.97 19.75 -2.20
N HIS A 57 -3.27 20.07 -2.17
CA HIS A 57 -3.88 20.97 -1.18
C HIS A 57 -5.31 20.52 -0.85
N HIS A 58 -5.76 20.78 0.38
CA HIS A 58 -7.12 20.57 0.83
C HIS A 58 -7.51 21.55 1.94
N GLU A 59 -8.82 21.71 2.15
CA GLU A 59 -9.40 22.60 3.17
C GLU A 59 -9.90 21.85 4.42
N VAL A 60 -9.54 20.57 4.59
CA VAL A 60 -9.86 19.82 5.81
C VAL A 60 -9.08 20.42 6.98
N ILE A 61 -9.80 20.78 8.04
CA ILE A 61 -9.27 21.38 9.27
C ILE A 61 -9.46 20.38 10.42
N ASP A 62 -8.40 20.15 11.19
CA ASP A 62 -8.39 19.41 12.47
C ASP A 62 -9.11 18.05 12.49
N GLU A 63 -9.18 17.35 11.33
CA GLU A 63 -9.85 16.05 11.25
C GLU A 63 -9.10 15.03 10.38
N HIS A 64 -8.42 14.09 11.06
CA HIS A 64 -7.54 13.12 10.43
C HIS A 64 -8.26 12.10 9.55
N ALA A 65 -9.47 11.64 9.93
CA ALA A 65 -10.18 10.64 9.13
C ALA A 65 -10.65 11.24 7.80
N ALA A 66 -11.12 12.49 7.82
CA ALA A 66 -11.51 13.22 6.62
C ALA A 66 -10.30 13.52 5.71
N ALA A 67 -9.17 13.94 6.30
CA ALA A 67 -7.93 14.15 5.55
C ALA A 67 -7.41 12.84 4.92
N THR A 68 -7.45 11.74 5.68
CA THR A 68 -7.09 10.40 5.18
C THR A 68 -7.97 10.01 4.00
N ASN A 69 -9.29 10.17 4.09
CA ASN A 69 -10.19 9.90 2.97
C ASN A 69 -9.81 10.75 1.74
N ARG A 70 -9.54 12.04 1.95
CA ARG A 70 -9.19 12.96 0.87
C ARG A 70 -7.89 12.59 0.19
N MET A 71 -6.88 12.14 0.94
CA MET A 71 -5.62 11.68 0.37
C MET A 71 -5.76 10.39 -0.45
N HIS A 72 -6.63 9.46 -0.02
CA HIS A 72 -6.83 8.21 -0.75
C HIS A 72 -7.75 8.36 -1.96
N THR A 73 -8.80 9.17 -1.87
CA THR A 73 -9.88 9.23 -2.87
C THR A 73 -9.90 10.52 -3.70
N GLY A 74 -9.15 11.54 -3.27
CA GLY A 74 -9.19 12.89 -3.82
C GLY A 74 -10.49 13.64 -3.53
N ARG A 75 -11.38 13.10 -2.69
CA ARG A 75 -12.74 13.61 -2.47
C ARG A 75 -13.09 13.74 -0.98
N ALA A 76 -14.07 14.58 -0.69
CA ALA A 76 -14.72 14.59 0.62
C ALA A 76 -15.57 13.32 0.80
N VAL A 77 -15.76 12.90 2.04
CA VAL A 77 -16.69 11.81 2.36
C VAL A 77 -18.10 12.24 1.96
N THR A 78 -18.85 11.32 1.35
CA THR A 78 -20.26 11.52 0.99
C THR A 78 -21.09 10.38 1.59
N GLY A 79 -22.35 10.63 1.91
CA GLY A 79 -23.24 9.61 2.46
C GLY A 79 -23.76 8.59 1.44
N THR A 80 -23.52 8.82 0.14
CA THR A 80 -24.16 8.06 -0.94
C THR A 80 -23.18 7.21 -1.74
N VAL A 81 -21.93 7.65 -1.90
CA VAL A 81 -20.95 6.98 -2.76
C VAL A 81 -19.64 6.75 -2.02
N LEU A 82 -19.21 5.50 -2.00
CA LEU A 82 -17.85 5.12 -1.63
C LEU A 82 -16.97 5.18 -2.88
N TYR A 83 -16.04 6.14 -2.88
CA TYR A 83 -15.10 6.32 -3.98
C TYR A 83 -13.91 5.36 -3.84
N PRO A 84 -13.37 4.85 -4.95
CA PRO A 84 -12.17 4.02 -4.92
C PRO A 84 -10.96 4.81 -4.42
N SER A 85 -10.08 4.13 -3.70
CA SER A 85 -8.76 4.66 -3.35
C SER A 85 -7.83 4.73 -4.58
N LEU A 86 -6.76 5.52 -4.48
CA LEU A 86 -5.71 5.58 -5.50
C LEU A 86 -5.14 4.19 -5.82
N GLY A 87 -4.90 3.37 -4.80
CA GLY A 87 -4.43 1.99 -4.97
C GLY A 87 -5.41 1.14 -5.76
N SER A 88 -6.71 1.25 -5.46
CA SER A 88 -7.76 0.55 -6.20
C SER A 88 -7.94 1.06 -7.63
N ILE A 89 -7.79 2.35 -7.87
CA ILE A 89 -7.80 2.91 -9.24
C ILE A 89 -6.62 2.34 -10.03
N ILE A 90 -5.42 2.29 -9.45
CA ILE A 90 -4.24 1.72 -10.11
C ILE A 90 -4.43 0.23 -10.37
N ALA A 91 -4.99 -0.52 -9.40
CA ALA A 91 -5.30 -1.93 -9.58
C ALA A 91 -6.29 -2.17 -10.71
N ASN A 92 -7.36 -1.38 -10.78
CA ASN A 92 -8.38 -1.46 -11.82
C ASN A 92 -7.82 -1.11 -13.21
N GLN A 93 -7.00 -0.07 -13.30
CA GLN A 93 -6.54 0.48 -14.58
C GLN A 93 -5.30 -0.23 -15.14
N ARG A 94 -4.46 -0.80 -14.27
CA ARG A 94 -3.16 -1.38 -14.68
C ARG A 94 -2.94 -2.82 -14.24
N GLY A 95 -3.76 -3.36 -13.34
CA GLY A 95 -3.54 -4.68 -12.77
C GLY A 95 -2.15 -4.85 -12.13
N ALA A 96 -1.81 -6.09 -11.84
CA ALA A 96 -0.48 -6.45 -11.39
C ALA A 96 0.53 -6.31 -12.54
N ALA A 97 1.80 -6.07 -12.21
CA ALA A 97 2.88 -6.11 -13.20
C ALA A 97 3.33 -7.55 -13.51
N SER A 98 2.96 -8.51 -12.66
CA SER A 98 3.23 -9.93 -12.84
C SER A 98 2.00 -10.75 -12.45
N ASP A 99 1.82 -11.85 -13.16
CA ASP A 99 0.72 -12.79 -13.00
C ASP A 99 0.65 -13.42 -11.59
N GLY A 100 1.78 -13.59 -10.93
CA GLY A 100 1.90 -14.19 -9.60
C GLY A 100 1.83 -13.19 -8.44
N ALA A 101 1.38 -11.96 -8.70
CA ALA A 101 1.32 -10.89 -7.71
C ALA A 101 -0.08 -10.25 -7.65
N PRO A 102 -0.52 -9.76 -6.47
CA PRO A 102 -1.66 -8.87 -6.38
C PRO A 102 -1.32 -7.49 -6.95
N PRO A 103 -2.30 -6.76 -7.51
CA PRO A 103 -2.08 -5.40 -8.00
C PRO A 103 -1.86 -4.38 -6.86
N TYR A 104 -2.53 -4.58 -5.73
CA TYR A 104 -2.53 -3.66 -4.59
C TYR A 104 -2.34 -4.44 -3.27
N VAL A 105 -1.31 -4.04 -2.51
CA VAL A 105 -1.05 -4.51 -1.14
C VAL A 105 -1.11 -3.36 -0.13
N LEU A 106 -1.78 -3.62 1.00
CA LEU A 106 -1.78 -2.75 2.17
C LEU A 106 -0.98 -3.42 3.30
N ILE A 107 0.13 -2.83 3.71
CA ILE A 107 0.85 -3.22 4.93
C ILE A 107 0.31 -2.34 6.07
N GLY A 108 -0.80 -2.77 6.66
CA GLY A 108 -1.62 -1.94 7.53
C GLY A 108 -2.98 -2.56 7.84
N TYR A 109 -3.68 -1.98 8.82
CA TYR A 109 -5.06 -2.34 9.10
C TYR A 109 -6.01 -1.89 7.99
N PRO A 110 -7.02 -2.70 7.62
CA PRO A 110 -8.03 -2.32 6.64
C PRO A 110 -8.75 -1.03 7.01
N ASN A 111 -9.09 -0.21 6.00
CA ASN A 111 -9.96 0.95 6.14
C ASN A 111 -10.85 1.07 4.89
N VAL A 112 -12.08 1.57 5.05
CA VAL A 112 -13.01 1.87 3.96
C VAL A 112 -12.43 2.85 2.94
N THR A 113 -11.59 3.80 3.38
CA THR A 113 -10.96 4.81 2.51
C THR A 113 -9.90 4.24 1.57
N ARG A 114 -9.41 3.03 1.85
CA ARG A 114 -8.42 2.30 1.05
C ARG A 114 -9.06 1.36 0.04
N GLY A 115 -10.37 1.15 0.15
CA GLY A 115 -11.09 0.13 -0.60
C GLY A 115 -11.38 0.49 -2.06
N PRO A 116 -11.97 -0.47 -2.79
CA PRO A 116 -12.31 -0.31 -4.20
C PRO A 116 -13.53 0.59 -4.46
N GLY A 117 -14.28 0.99 -3.44
CA GLY A 117 -15.52 1.73 -3.63
C GLY A 117 -16.44 1.04 -4.63
N PHE A 118 -16.92 1.79 -5.62
CA PHE A 118 -17.77 1.27 -6.69
C PHE A 118 -17.03 0.42 -7.75
N LEU A 119 -15.70 0.26 -7.70
CA LEU A 119 -14.92 -0.52 -8.69
C LEU A 119 -14.95 -2.04 -8.45
N GLY A 120 -15.62 -2.51 -7.40
CA GLY A 120 -15.83 -3.94 -7.15
C GLY A 120 -14.63 -4.67 -6.53
N ALA A 121 -14.87 -5.93 -6.15
CA ALA A 121 -13.93 -6.73 -5.35
C ALA A 121 -12.58 -6.98 -6.05
N ASN A 122 -12.58 -7.06 -7.38
CA ASN A 122 -11.38 -7.24 -8.20
C ASN A 122 -10.36 -6.11 -8.03
N SER A 123 -10.81 -4.92 -7.65
CA SER A 123 -9.96 -3.74 -7.45
C SER A 123 -9.55 -3.57 -5.98
N GLY A 124 -9.81 -4.56 -5.13
CA GLY A 124 -9.47 -4.55 -3.71
C GLY A 124 -7.96 -4.74 -3.44
N TYR A 125 -7.55 -4.46 -2.21
CA TYR A 125 -6.21 -4.76 -1.72
C TYR A 125 -6.16 -6.11 -1.01
N LEU A 126 -4.99 -6.73 -1.04
CA LEU A 126 -4.61 -7.69 0.00
C LEU A 126 -3.93 -6.95 1.13
N TYR A 127 -4.28 -7.25 2.39
CA TYR A 127 -3.64 -6.62 3.53
C TYR A 127 -2.83 -7.60 4.37
N LEU A 128 -1.83 -7.06 5.07
CA LEU A 128 -1.08 -7.76 6.10
C LEU A 128 -0.77 -6.81 7.26
N THR A 129 -0.85 -7.35 8.48
CA THR A 129 -0.46 -6.68 9.72
C THR A 129 0.77 -7.31 10.37
N ASP A 130 1.26 -8.42 9.82
CA ASP A 130 2.48 -9.10 10.24
C ASP A 130 3.40 -9.22 9.02
N THR A 131 4.68 -8.89 9.20
CA THR A 131 5.69 -8.98 8.14
C THR A 131 6.37 -10.34 8.06
N SER A 132 6.20 -11.18 9.08
CA SER A 132 6.81 -12.50 9.19
C SER A 132 6.02 -13.60 8.46
N GLN A 133 4.76 -13.34 8.14
CA GLN A 133 3.87 -14.28 7.47
C GLN A 133 3.11 -13.61 6.34
N GLY A 134 2.71 -14.41 5.35
CA GLY A 134 1.81 -13.95 4.30
C GLY A 134 0.40 -13.62 4.83
N PRO A 135 -0.45 -12.96 4.03
CA PRO A 135 -1.82 -12.65 4.43
C PRO A 135 -2.56 -13.92 4.90
N ALA A 136 -3.13 -13.88 6.10
CA ALA A 136 -3.79 -15.04 6.71
C ALA A 136 -4.89 -15.64 5.81
N GLY A 137 -5.54 -14.82 4.98
CA GLY A 137 -6.57 -15.26 4.03
C GLY A 137 -6.05 -16.09 2.85
N LEU A 138 -4.72 -16.12 2.60
CA LEU A 138 -4.11 -16.89 1.52
C LEU A 138 -3.49 -18.20 2.00
N SER A 139 -3.18 -18.30 3.28
CA SER A 139 -2.51 -19.46 3.85
C SER A 139 -3.51 -20.56 4.18
N ARG A 140 -3.25 -21.78 3.71
CA ARG A 140 -4.03 -22.96 4.09
C ARG A 140 -3.78 -23.27 5.58
N PRO A 141 -4.81 -23.40 6.42
CA PRO A 141 -4.64 -23.84 7.81
C PRO A 141 -4.01 -25.24 7.87
N ALA A 142 -3.18 -25.49 8.88
CA ALA A 142 -2.39 -26.72 9.00
C ALA A 142 -3.26 -27.99 9.09
N GLU A 143 -4.49 -27.85 9.61
CA GLU A 143 -5.45 -28.95 9.78
C GLU A 143 -6.18 -29.33 8.48
N ILE A 144 -5.98 -28.58 7.40
CA ILE A 144 -6.59 -28.84 6.10
C ILE A 144 -5.62 -29.63 5.23
N THR A 145 -5.90 -30.92 5.09
CA THR A 145 -5.14 -31.80 4.19
C THR A 145 -5.33 -31.43 2.72
N ASP A 146 -4.38 -31.84 1.86
CA ASP A 146 -4.48 -31.66 0.41
C ASP A 146 -5.77 -32.25 -0.15
N GLN A 147 -6.18 -33.42 0.33
CA GLN A 147 -7.42 -34.07 -0.09
C GLN A 147 -8.66 -33.26 0.30
N ARG A 148 -8.68 -32.66 1.50
CA ARG A 148 -9.79 -31.80 1.96
C ARG A 148 -9.84 -30.50 1.15
N GLN A 149 -8.69 -29.91 0.86
CA GLN A 149 -8.59 -28.70 0.03
C GLN A 149 -9.08 -28.97 -1.40
N SER A 150 -8.58 -30.02 -2.05
CA SER A 150 -9.00 -30.42 -3.41
C SER A 150 -10.50 -30.69 -3.50
N ARG A 151 -11.10 -31.31 -2.47
CA ARG A 151 -12.57 -31.49 -2.40
C ARG A 151 -13.33 -30.16 -2.35
N ARG A 152 -12.83 -29.19 -1.58
CA ARG A 152 -13.45 -27.86 -1.47
C ARG A 152 -13.36 -27.09 -2.78
N GLU A 153 -12.21 -27.12 -3.44
CA GLU A 153 -12.00 -26.48 -4.73
C GLU A 153 -12.89 -27.07 -5.82
N ARG A 154 -13.05 -28.41 -5.86
CA ARG A 154 -13.98 -29.06 -6.80
C ARG A 154 -15.44 -28.66 -6.56
N PHE A 155 -15.86 -28.57 -5.29
CA PHE A 155 -17.22 -28.13 -4.95
C PHE A 155 -17.44 -26.64 -5.27
N LEU A 156 -16.44 -25.81 -5.01
CA LEU A 156 -16.46 -24.40 -5.38
C LEU A 156 -16.56 -24.23 -6.91
N ALA A 157 -15.84 -25.04 -7.68
CA ALA A 157 -15.91 -25.03 -9.14
C ALA A 157 -17.34 -25.34 -9.63
N SER A 158 -18.02 -26.33 -9.06
CA SER A 158 -19.41 -26.63 -9.45
C SER A 158 -20.38 -25.48 -9.17
N ILE A 159 -20.18 -24.73 -8.07
CA ILE A 159 -20.97 -23.52 -7.79
C ILE A 159 -20.60 -22.39 -8.76
N GLY A 160 -19.31 -22.27 -9.06
CA GLY A 160 -18.76 -21.29 -9.99
C GLY A 160 -19.34 -21.43 -11.39
N ASP A 161 -19.52 -22.65 -11.89
CA ASP A 161 -20.11 -22.92 -13.20
C ASP A 161 -21.56 -22.44 -13.32
N ASP A 162 -22.35 -22.58 -12.24
CA ASP A 162 -23.71 -22.06 -12.19
C ASP A 162 -23.74 -20.54 -12.06
N ALA A 163 -22.87 -19.97 -11.22
CA ALA A 163 -22.72 -18.53 -11.08
C ALA A 163 -22.22 -17.85 -12.37
N ALA A 164 -21.42 -18.54 -13.19
CA ALA A 164 -20.97 -18.03 -14.49
C ALA A 164 -22.12 -17.85 -15.50
N LYS A 165 -23.25 -18.54 -15.31
CA LYS A 165 -24.47 -18.36 -16.11
C LYS A 165 -25.23 -17.08 -15.74
N ILE A 166 -24.93 -16.50 -14.58
CA ILE A 166 -25.53 -15.25 -14.12
C ILE A 166 -24.77 -14.09 -14.79
N ASN A 167 -25.45 -13.32 -15.63
CA ASN A 167 -24.86 -12.14 -16.29
C ASN A 167 -24.84 -10.92 -15.35
N ASP A 168 -24.19 -11.06 -14.19
CA ASP A 168 -23.97 -9.99 -13.22
C ASP A 168 -22.46 -9.73 -13.07
N HIS A 169 -22.05 -8.47 -13.23
CA HIS A 169 -20.66 -8.06 -13.09
C HIS A 169 -20.10 -8.35 -11.69
N ARG A 170 -20.91 -8.18 -10.63
CA ARG A 170 -20.49 -8.40 -9.23
C ARG A 170 -20.16 -9.86 -8.97
N VAL A 171 -20.93 -10.77 -9.59
CA VAL A 171 -20.69 -12.21 -9.48
C VAL A 171 -19.37 -12.57 -10.16
N ARG A 172 -19.14 -12.06 -11.37
CA ARG A 172 -17.87 -12.27 -12.10
C ARG A 172 -16.67 -11.71 -11.33
N ASP A 173 -16.81 -10.50 -10.77
CA ASP A 173 -15.76 -9.89 -9.96
C ASP A 173 -15.40 -10.74 -8.74
N TYR A 174 -16.42 -11.30 -8.08
CA TYR A 174 -16.18 -12.15 -6.92
C TYR A 174 -15.50 -13.47 -7.32
N GLN A 175 -15.87 -14.06 -8.45
CA GLN A 175 -15.23 -15.26 -8.98
C GLN A 175 -13.76 -15.02 -9.34
N ASP A 176 -13.46 -13.90 -9.97
CA ASP A 176 -12.09 -13.57 -10.36
C ASP A 176 -11.21 -13.25 -9.14
N ALA A 177 -11.75 -12.56 -8.13
CA ALA A 177 -11.07 -12.38 -6.85
C ALA A 177 -10.73 -13.71 -6.16
N ILE A 178 -11.63 -14.70 -6.21
CA ILE A 178 -11.36 -16.04 -5.67
C ILE A 178 -10.26 -16.76 -6.46
N LYS A 179 -10.32 -16.74 -7.79
CA LYS A 179 -9.28 -17.34 -8.65
C LYS A 179 -7.91 -16.72 -8.36
N GLN A 180 -7.85 -15.40 -8.21
CA GLN A 180 -6.63 -14.69 -7.86
C GLN A 180 -6.13 -15.09 -6.47
N SER A 181 -7.02 -15.21 -5.47
CA SER A 181 -6.66 -15.68 -4.13
C SER A 181 -6.02 -17.07 -4.17
N LEU A 182 -6.63 -18.03 -4.87
CA LEU A 182 -6.08 -19.38 -5.02
C LEU A 182 -4.71 -19.39 -5.71
N LYS A 183 -4.50 -18.53 -6.71
CA LYS A 183 -3.20 -18.37 -7.38
C LYS A 183 -2.12 -17.85 -6.42
N LEU A 184 -2.49 -16.94 -5.52
CA LEU A 184 -1.58 -16.33 -4.55
C LEU A 184 -1.35 -17.18 -3.29
N SER A 185 -2.15 -18.21 -3.06
CA SER A 185 -1.97 -19.17 -1.96
C SER A 185 -0.74 -20.08 -2.10
N GLY A 186 -0.08 -20.07 -3.27
CA GLY A 186 1.08 -20.91 -3.55
C GLY A 186 2.35 -20.53 -2.77
N PRO A 187 3.36 -21.44 -2.73
CA PRO A 187 4.63 -21.18 -2.07
C PRO A 187 5.40 -20.01 -2.72
N ASP A 188 5.16 -19.76 -4.00
CA ASP A 188 5.84 -18.72 -4.76
C ASP A 188 5.59 -17.34 -4.20
N PHE A 189 4.33 -16.93 -4.03
CA PHE A 189 3.99 -15.64 -3.43
C PHE A 189 4.42 -15.58 -1.95
N ASN A 190 4.24 -16.69 -1.22
CA ASN A 190 4.61 -16.76 0.20
C ASN A 190 6.11 -16.54 0.48
N ARG A 191 7.00 -16.87 -0.47
CA ARG A 191 8.43 -16.53 -0.35
C ARG A 191 8.69 -15.02 -0.21
N ALA A 192 7.77 -14.15 -0.64
CA ALA A 192 7.93 -12.69 -0.47
C ALA A 192 8.06 -12.30 1.02
N PHE A 193 7.38 -13.00 1.92
CA PHE A 193 7.29 -12.69 3.36
C PHE A 193 8.44 -13.27 4.19
N GLN A 194 9.31 -14.09 3.59
CA GLN A 194 10.45 -14.72 4.27
C GLN A 194 11.64 -13.75 4.35
N LEU A 195 11.47 -12.65 5.10
CA LEU A 195 12.49 -11.60 5.24
C LEU A 195 13.81 -12.11 5.85
N THR A 196 13.77 -13.19 6.62
CA THR A 196 14.96 -13.83 7.21
C THR A 196 15.90 -14.45 6.17
N GLN A 197 15.46 -14.60 4.92
CA GLN A 197 16.33 -15.03 3.82
C GLN A 197 17.18 -13.90 3.25
N GLU A 198 16.90 -12.65 3.60
CA GLU A 198 17.74 -11.51 3.21
C GLU A 198 19.01 -11.46 4.06
N PRO A 199 20.16 -11.06 3.48
CA PRO A 199 21.39 -10.89 4.25
C PRO A 199 21.17 -9.93 5.44
N ASP A 200 21.73 -10.28 6.61
CA ASP A 200 21.59 -9.47 7.83
C ASP A 200 22.01 -8.01 7.62
N ARG A 201 23.07 -7.80 6.84
CA ARG A 201 23.53 -6.45 6.47
C ARG A 201 22.43 -5.64 5.77
N LEU A 202 21.64 -6.26 4.89
CA LEU A 202 20.54 -5.58 4.21
C LEU A 202 19.39 -5.30 5.16
N ARG A 203 18.99 -6.28 5.97
CA ARG A 203 17.92 -6.11 6.96
C ARG A 203 18.26 -5.02 7.97
N ASN A 204 19.50 -4.98 8.45
CA ASN A 204 19.99 -3.97 9.39
C ASN A 204 20.05 -2.57 8.77
N ARG A 205 20.28 -2.45 7.45
CA ARG A 205 20.19 -1.15 6.75
C ARG A 205 18.77 -0.58 6.72
N TYR A 206 17.76 -1.44 6.58
CA TYR A 206 16.36 -1.03 6.68
C TYR A 206 15.97 -0.71 8.13
N GLY A 207 16.54 -1.43 9.11
CA GLY A 207 16.42 -1.10 10.53
C GLY A 207 15.13 -1.64 11.16
N GLY A 208 14.48 -0.82 11.99
CA GLY A 208 13.33 -1.22 12.80
C GLY A 208 12.07 -1.61 12.02
N GLU A 209 10.94 -1.69 12.71
CA GLU A 209 9.72 -2.30 12.18
C GLU A 209 9.22 -1.66 10.87
N PHE A 210 9.17 -0.32 10.80
CA PHE A 210 8.82 0.39 9.56
C PHE A 210 9.78 0.08 8.41
N GLY A 211 11.08 0.00 8.73
CA GLY A 211 12.11 -0.41 7.80
C GLY A 211 11.88 -1.82 7.24
N GLN A 212 11.56 -2.79 8.10
CA GLN A 212 11.25 -4.15 7.66
C GLN A 212 10.00 -4.19 6.75
N ARG A 213 8.99 -3.37 7.00
CA ARG A 213 7.83 -3.22 6.08
C ARG A 213 8.25 -2.63 4.73
N CYS A 214 9.17 -1.67 4.71
CA CYS A 214 9.74 -1.14 3.47
C CYS A 214 10.58 -2.19 2.71
N LEU A 215 11.32 -3.06 3.43
CA LEU A 215 12.05 -4.18 2.83
C LEU A 215 11.09 -5.20 2.20
N LEU A 216 10.00 -5.54 2.89
CA LEU A 216 8.94 -6.38 2.33
C LEU A 216 8.31 -5.73 1.09
N SER A 217 8.06 -4.42 1.15
CA SER A 217 7.52 -3.66 0.01
C SER A 217 8.44 -3.77 -1.20
N ARG A 218 9.75 -3.65 -1.01
CA ARG A 218 10.74 -3.86 -2.08
C ARG A 218 10.58 -5.25 -2.72
N ARG A 219 10.55 -6.33 -1.92
CA ARG A 219 10.38 -7.70 -2.42
C ARG A 219 9.06 -7.90 -3.18
N LEU A 220 7.99 -7.25 -2.73
CA LEU A 220 6.68 -7.27 -3.39
C LEU A 220 6.70 -6.53 -4.73
N VAL A 221 7.36 -5.36 -4.81
CA VAL A 221 7.54 -4.63 -6.08
C VAL A 221 8.37 -5.46 -7.07
N GLU A 222 9.47 -6.08 -6.63
CA GLU A 222 10.30 -6.96 -7.45
C GLU A 222 9.51 -8.17 -8.01
N ARG A 223 8.45 -8.58 -7.32
CA ARG A 223 7.54 -9.66 -7.75
C ARG A 223 6.37 -9.18 -8.61
N GLY A 224 6.25 -7.87 -8.83
CA GLY A 224 5.25 -7.28 -9.72
C GLY A 224 4.00 -6.73 -9.02
N VAL A 225 4.04 -6.50 -7.71
CA VAL A 225 3.00 -5.69 -7.05
C VAL A 225 3.11 -4.23 -7.53
N ARG A 226 2.00 -3.65 -8.00
CA ARG A 226 2.00 -2.33 -8.64
C ARG A 226 1.88 -1.19 -7.63
N PHE A 227 1.03 -1.35 -6.63
CA PHE A 227 0.81 -0.35 -5.60
C PHE A 227 0.92 -0.96 -4.22
N ILE A 228 1.70 -0.33 -3.35
CA ILE A 228 1.90 -0.75 -1.96
C ILE A 228 1.71 0.46 -1.07
N GLU A 229 0.81 0.35 -0.10
CA GLU A 229 0.67 1.32 0.97
C GLU A 229 1.30 0.75 2.25
N VAL A 230 2.21 1.52 2.87
CA VAL A 230 2.94 1.09 4.07
C VAL A 230 2.56 1.97 5.24
N SER A 231 1.96 1.39 6.27
CA SER A 231 1.66 2.10 7.51
C SER A 231 2.93 2.26 8.36
N HIS A 232 3.21 3.48 8.79
CA HIS A 232 4.34 3.78 9.67
C HIS A 232 4.17 3.10 11.04
N ASN A 233 2.97 3.20 11.61
CA ASN A 233 2.61 2.58 12.87
C ASN A 233 1.38 1.67 12.69
N LEU A 234 1.50 0.40 13.07
CA LEU A 234 0.37 -0.53 13.05
C LEU A 234 -0.53 -0.38 14.28
N ASN A 235 -0.02 0.20 15.38
CA ASN A 235 -0.79 0.47 16.59
C ASN A 235 -1.71 1.69 16.47
N PHE A 236 -1.92 2.20 15.24
CA PHE A 236 -2.85 3.27 14.93
C PHE A 236 -4.30 2.74 14.96
N LEU A 237 -4.74 2.31 16.14
CA LEU A 237 -6.12 1.95 16.42
C LEU A 237 -6.88 3.24 16.73
N ASN A 238 -7.92 3.55 15.95
CA ASN A 238 -8.86 4.64 16.20
C ASN A 238 -8.31 6.09 16.14
N GLY A 239 -7.29 6.37 15.32
CA GLY A 239 -6.88 7.76 15.07
C GLY A 239 -5.82 8.31 16.04
N ALA A 240 -5.42 7.55 17.06
CA ALA A 240 -4.35 7.93 17.99
C ALA A 240 -3.02 7.25 17.60
N GLY A 241 -1.91 8.02 17.59
CA GLY A 241 -0.57 7.46 17.41
C GLY A 241 0.39 8.22 16.48
N TRP A 242 0.05 9.44 16.06
CA TRP A 242 1.00 10.35 15.38
C TRP A 242 1.81 11.20 16.37
N ASP A 243 1.23 11.54 17.53
CA ASP A 243 1.85 12.36 18.57
C ASP A 243 2.42 11.48 19.70
N VAL A 244 3.45 10.70 19.39
CA VAL A 244 4.31 10.07 20.41
C VAL A 244 5.75 10.45 20.15
#